data_AF-A0A061LXK1-F1
#
_entry.id   AF-A0A061LXK1-F1
#
_cell.length_a   1.000
_cell.length_b   1.000
_cell.length_c   1.000
_cell.angle_alpha   90.00
_cell.angle_beta   90.00
_cell.angle_gamma   90.00
#
_symmetry.space_group_name_H-M   'P 1'
#
loop_
_entity.id
_entity.type
_entity.pdbx_description
1 polymer ?
#
loop_
_entity_poly.entity_id
_entity_poly.type
_entity_poly.pdbx_seq_one_letter_code
_entity_poly.pdbx_strand_id
1 'polypeptide(L)'
;MPEIPAGAKQPQDRKKKLKKNQYEWRGRVYDIDENGLDDLDVIEALDNQQMTFVARQLLGVDQYQTLREHIVEETGRASGKVFGEFIKGLLEHLSAGN
;
A
#
# COMPACT_ATOMS: atom_id res chain seq x y z
N MET A 1 23.38 -40.74 -10.88
CA MET A 1 22.49 -39.89 -10.06
C MET A 1 23.38 -39.05 -9.15
N PRO A 2 23.59 -37.76 -9.39
CA PRO A 2 24.39 -36.94 -8.50
C PRO A 2 23.51 -36.31 -7.41
N GLU A 3 23.94 -36.51 -6.17
CA GLU A 3 23.35 -36.08 -4.90
C GLU A 3 23.41 -34.55 -4.74
N ILE A 4 22.26 -33.92 -4.51
CA ILE A 4 22.16 -32.49 -4.21
C ILE A 4 22.42 -32.32 -2.70
N PRO A 5 23.44 -31.55 -2.26
CA PRO A 5 23.75 -31.40 -0.84
C PRO A 5 22.65 -30.62 -0.10
N ALA A 6 22.32 -31.09 1.10
CA ALA A 6 21.33 -30.59 2.04
C ALA A 6 21.68 -29.21 2.63
N GLY A 7 21.78 -28.19 1.77
CA GLY A 7 22.16 -26.83 2.15
C GLY A 7 21.65 -25.73 1.21
N ALA A 8 20.79 -26.07 0.25
CA ALA A 8 20.10 -25.07 -0.56
C ALA A 8 19.10 -24.33 0.35
N LYS A 9 19.58 -23.25 1.00
CA LYS A 9 18.72 -22.25 1.63
C LYS A 9 17.68 -21.85 0.58
N GLN A 10 16.44 -22.31 0.77
CA GLN A 10 15.33 -21.87 -0.06
C GLN A 10 15.32 -20.33 -0.04
N PRO A 11 15.24 -19.65 -1.19
CA PRO A 11 15.18 -18.19 -1.24
C PRO A 11 13.86 -17.62 -0.70
N GLN A 12 13.03 -18.46 -0.06
CA GLN A 12 11.65 -18.16 0.33
C GLN A 12 11.55 -17.37 1.65
N ASP A 13 12.63 -17.22 2.42
CA ASP A 13 12.62 -16.45 3.68
C ASP A 13 13.42 -15.13 3.61
N ARG A 14 13.69 -14.62 2.40
CA ARG A 14 14.00 -13.19 2.28
C ARG A 14 12.69 -12.43 2.47
N LYS A 15 12.26 -12.27 3.73
CA LYS A 15 11.33 -11.21 4.12
C LYS A 15 11.87 -9.92 3.52
N LYS A 16 11.29 -9.49 2.40
CA LYS A 16 11.61 -8.23 1.74
C LYS A 16 11.43 -7.19 2.84
N LYS A 17 12.53 -6.58 3.32
CA LYS A 17 12.42 -5.48 4.27
C LYS A 17 11.69 -4.39 3.51
N LEU A 18 10.38 -4.30 3.70
CA LEU A 18 9.57 -3.20 3.20
C LEU A 18 10.26 -1.93 3.70
N LYS A 19 10.52 -0.99 2.80
CA LYS A 19 11.01 0.32 3.19
C LYS A 19 9.96 1.00 4.07
N LYS A 20 10.36 1.99 4.87
CA LYS A 20 9.42 2.77 5.71
C LYS A 20 8.28 3.38 4.89
N ASN A 21 8.57 3.73 3.65
CA ASN A 21 7.64 4.30 2.70
C ASN A 21 6.88 3.24 1.87
N GLN A 22 6.88 1.96 2.27
CA GLN A 22 6.23 0.89 1.51
C GLN A 22 5.16 0.22 2.35
N TYR A 23 3.93 0.27 1.86
CA TYR A 23 2.78 -0.34 2.50
C TYR A 23 2.34 -1.60 1.77
N GLU A 24 2.45 -2.73 2.46
CA GLU A 24 1.93 -3.99 1.97
C GLU A 24 0.45 -4.15 2.37
N TRP A 25 -0.41 -4.29 1.37
CA TRP A 25 -1.83 -4.53 1.58
C TRP A 25 -2.32 -5.65 0.67
N ARG A 26 -2.87 -6.70 1.30
CA ARG A 26 -3.37 -7.92 0.64
C ARG A 26 -2.36 -8.54 -0.34
N GLY A 27 -1.09 -8.58 0.07
CA GLY A 27 0.00 -9.18 -0.73
C GLY A 27 0.52 -8.33 -1.88
N ARG A 28 0.03 -7.09 -2.06
CA ARG A 28 0.63 -6.10 -2.96
C ARG A 28 1.36 -5.04 -2.15
N VAL A 29 2.52 -4.63 -2.64
CA VAL A 29 3.31 -3.55 -2.05
C VAL A 29 3.03 -2.27 -2.81
N TYR A 30 2.67 -1.24 -2.08
CA TYR A 30 2.46 0.12 -2.58
C TYR A 30 3.58 1.01 -2.05
N ASP A 31 4.22 1.77 -2.93
CA ASP A 31 5.16 2.82 -2.53
C ASP A 31 4.34 4.08 -2.18
N ILE A 32 4.55 4.59 -0.98
CA ILE A 32 3.93 5.79 -0.44
C ILE A 32 4.91 6.94 -0.58
N ASP A 33 4.41 8.09 -1.01
CA ASP A 33 5.13 9.34 -0.89
C ASP A 33 4.96 9.91 0.53
N GLU A 34 6.04 9.86 1.31
CA GLU A 34 6.07 10.30 2.71
C GLU A 34 5.88 11.83 2.82
N ASN A 35 6.32 12.59 1.81
CA ASN A 35 6.19 14.05 1.80
C ASN A 35 4.76 14.49 1.49
N GLY A 36 3.94 13.61 0.90
CA GLY A 36 2.53 13.89 0.64
C GLY A 36 1.72 14.14 1.90
N LEU A 37 2.16 13.71 3.09
CA LEU A 37 1.46 14.01 4.35
C LEU A 37 1.75 15.42 4.89
N ASP A 38 2.87 16.02 4.52
CA ASP A 38 3.22 17.39 4.86
C ASP A 38 2.61 18.41 3.87
N ASP A 39 1.92 17.92 2.84
CA ASP A 39 1.23 18.75 1.86
C ASP A 39 -0.07 19.31 2.44
N LEU A 40 -0.21 20.64 2.40
CA LEU A 40 -1.39 21.35 2.89
C LEU A 40 -2.67 20.86 2.18
N ASP A 41 -2.58 20.56 0.88
CA ASP A 41 -3.72 20.05 0.11
C ASP A 41 -4.16 18.66 0.61
N VAL A 42 -3.23 17.84 1.09
CA VAL A 42 -3.53 16.51 1.65
C VAL A 42 -4.12 16.62 3.05
N ILE A 43 -3.62 17.54 3.88
CA ILE A 43 -4.17 17.83 5.21
C ILE A 43 -5.59 18.37 5.09
N GLU A 44 -5.83 19.32 4.18
CA GLU A 44 -7.17 19.86 3.91
C GLU A 44 -8.10 18.78 3.35
N ALA A 45 -7.61 17.92 2.46
CA ALA A 45 -8.38 16.80 1.94
C ALA A 45 -8.72 15.76 3.03
N LEU A 46 -7.84 15.54 4.02
CA LEU A 46 -8.12 14.69 5.17
C LEU A 46 -9.24 15.28 6.04
N ASP A 47 -9.19 16.58 6.33
CA ASP A 47 -10.23 17.29 7.10
C ASP A 47 -11.59 17.27 6.38
N ASN A 48 -11.58 17.49 5.07
CA ASN A 48 -12.77 17.43 4.20
C ASN A 48 -13.23 15.99 3.86
N GLN A 49 -12.63 14.96 4.47
CA GLN A 49 -12.94 13.55 4.24
C GLN A 49 -12.78 13.08 2.77
N GLN A 50 -11.97 13.77 1.98
CA GLN A 50 -11.67 13.46 0.59
C GLN A 50 -10.62 12.34 0.47
N MET A 51 -10.93 11.18 1.06
CA MET A 51 -10.02 10.02 1.15
C MET A 51 -9.52 9.55 -0.22
N THR A 52 -10.30 9.73 -1.28
CA THR A 52 -9.90 9.43 -2.66
C THR A 52 -8.75 10.32 -3.14
N PHE A 53 -8.79 11.61 -2.81
CA PHE A 53 -7.72 12.54 -3.17
C PHE A 53 -6.46 12.24 -2.37
N VAL A 54 -6.60 12.03 -1.06
CA VAL A 54 -5.50 11.65 -0.16
C VAL A 54 -4.79 10.40 -0.65
N ALA A 55 -5.53 9.33 -0.96
CA ALA A 55 -4.98 8.10 -1.51
C ALA A 55 -4.20 8.32 -2.81
N ARG A 56 -4.76 9.16 -3.69
CA ARG A 56 -4.17 9.43 -5.00
C ARG A 56 -2.89 10.25 -4.87
N GLN A 57 -2.82 11.18 -3.93
CA GLN A 57 -1.60 11.94 -3.65
C GLN A 57 -0.53 11.05 -3.02
N LEU A 58 -0.89 10.30 -1.98
CA LEU A 58 0.06 9.44 -1.26
C LEU A 58 0.60 8.29 -2.11
N LEU A 59 -0.19 7.70 -3.00
CA LEU A 59 0.25 6.58 -3.84
C LEU A 59 0.78 7.03 -5.21
N GLY A 60 0.42 8.23 -5.65
CA GLY A 60 0.53 8.63 -7.04
C GLY A 60 -0.55 8.05 -7.95
N VAL A 61 -0.67 8.61 -9.15
CA VAL A 61 -1.75 8.32 -10.11
C VAL A 61 -1.72 6.87 -10.60
N ASP A 62 -0.54 6.31 -10.85
CA ASP A 62 -0.38 4.94 -11.35
C ASP A 62 -0.79 3.90 -10.29
N GLN A 63 -0.24 3.99 -9.08
CA GLN A 63 -0.56 3.02 -8.02
C GLN A 63 -1.99 3.16 -7.51
N TYR A 64 -2.56 4.37 -7.52
CA TYR A 64 -3.97 4.56 -7.22
C TYR A 64 -4.88 3.86 -8.23
N GLN A 65 -4.54 3.88 -9.52
CA GLN A 65 -5.25 3.11 -10.53
C GLN A 65 -5.11 1.60 -10.27
N THR A 66 -3.89 1.12 -10.00
CA THR A 66 -3.66 -0.28 -9.65
C THR A 66 -4.44 -0.72 -8.41
N LEU A 67 -4.53 0.13 -7.38
CA LEU A 67 -5.36 -0.14 -6.19
C LEU A 67 -6.84 -0.26 -6.58
N ARG A 68 -7.35 0.65 -7.40
CA ARG A 68 -8.75 0.63 -7.82
C ARG A 68 -9.07 -0.61 -8.64
N GLU A 69 -8.20 -0.98 -9.58
CA GLU A 69 -8.31 -2.23 -10.34
C GLU A 69 -8.30 -3.43 -9.40
N HIS A 70 -7.36 -3.48 -8.45
CA HIS A 70 -7.26 -4.55 -7.48
C HIS A 70 -8.53 -4.70 -6.62
N ILE A 71 -9.13 -3.59 -6.17
CA ILE A 71 -10.39 -3.61 -5.42
C ILE A 71 -11.54 -4.16 -6.29
N VAL A 72 -11.55 -3.82 -7.58
CA VAL A 72 -12.53 -4.34 -8.54
C VAL A 72 -12.31 -5.82 -8.79
N GLU A 73 -11.06 -6.28 -8.95
CA GLU A 73 -10.71 -7.70 -9.11
C GLU A 73 -11.19 -8.53 -7.91
N GLU A 74 -10.98 -8.04 -6.68
CA GLU A 74 -11.32 -8.78 -5.46
C GLU A 74 -12.82 -8.77 -5.12
N THR A 75 -13.53 -7.68 -5.43
CA THR A 75 -14.93 -7.51 -5.00
C THR A 75 -15.94 -7.49 -6.13
N GLY A 76 -15.48 -7.55 -7.38
CA GLY A 76 -16.29 -7.40 -8.59
C GLY A 76 -16.79 -5.96 -8.84
N ARG A 77 -16.41 -4.98 -8.01
CA ARG A 77 -16.80 -3.56 -8.14
C ARG A 77 -15.84 -2.61 -7.42
N ALA A 78 -15.95 -1.30 -7.68
CA ALA A 78 -15.20 -0.29 -6.92
C ALA A 78 -15.83 -0.10 -5.52
N SER A 79 -15.59 -1.05 -4.62
CA SER A 79 -16.17 -1.08 -3.27
C SER A 79 -15.54 -0.02 -2.36
N GLY A 80 -16.28 1.04 -2.06
CA GLY A 80 -15.85 2.09 -1.12
C GLY A 80 -15.52 1.56 0.29
N LYS A 81 -16.12 0.45 0.71
CA LYS A 81 -15.80 -0.20 1.99
C LYS A 81 -14.36 -0.75 2.00
N VAL A 82 -13.98 -1.46 0.95
CA VAL A 82 -12.62 -2.05 0.84
C VAL A 82 -11.58 -0.96 0.61
N PHE A 83 -11.94 0.08 -0.14
CA PHE A 83 -11.12 1.27 -0.25
C PHE A 83 -10.91 1.94 1.12
N GLY A 84 -11.96 2.07 1.94
CA GLY A 84 -11.85 2.59 3.30
C GLY A 84 -10.95 1.75 4.20
N GLU A 85 -10.99 0.42 4.08
CA GLU A 85 -10.06 -0.47 4.80
C GLU A 85 -8.60 -0.23 4.41
N PHE A 86 -8.34 -0.04 3.12
CA PHE A 86 -7.01 0.31 2.62
C PHE A 86 -6.54 1.65 3.19
N ILE A 87 -7.36 2.70 3.12
CA ILE A 87 -6.98 4.04 3.58
C ILE A 87 -6.75 4.07 5.08
N LYS A 88 -7.61 3.39 5.85
CA LYS A 88 -7.42 3.30 7.29
C LYS A 88 -6.07 2.64 7.61
N GLY A 89 -5.78 1.48 7.01
CA GLY A 89 -4.53 0.79 7.24
C GLY A 89 -3.30 1.56 6.74
N LEU A 90 -3.45 2.32 5.65
CA LEU A 90 -2.43 3.23 5.14
C LEU A 90 -2.10 4.33 6.15
N LEU A 91 -3.12 5.01 6.68
CA LEU A 91 -2.96 6.06 7.68
C LEU A 91 -2.39 5.52 9.00
N GLU A 92 -2.81 4.33 9.44
CA GLU A 92 -2.24 3.65 10.61
C GLU A 92 -0.75 3.32 10.40
N HIS A 93 -0.38 2.85 9.21
CA HIS A 93 1.02 2.58 8.86
C HIS A 93 1.88 3.85 8.90
N LEU A 94 1.35 4.95 8.34
CA LEU A 94 2.00 6.26 8.32
C LEU A 94 2.14 6.86 9.72
N SER A 95 1.09 6.77 10.54
CA SER A 95 1.12 7.23 11.94
C SER A 95 2.06 6.40 12.82
N ALA A 96 2.26 5.12 12.52
CA ALA A 96 3.17 4.24 13.28
C ALA A 96 4.65 4.40 12.85
N GLY A 97 4.92 5.03 11.70
CA GLY A 97 6.26 5.25 11.17
C GLY A 97 6.99 6.48 11.74
N ASN A 98 6.26 7.34 12.45
CA ASN A 98 6.73 8.57 13.11
C ASN A 98 7.12 8.33 14.58
#